data_AF-A0A937W4F7-F1
#
_entry.id   AF-A0A937W4F7-F1
#
_cell.length_a   1.000
_cell.length_b   1.000
_cell.length_c   1.000
_cell.angle_alpha   90.00
_cell.angle_beta   90.00
_cell.angle_gamma   90.00
#
_symmetry.space_group_name_H-M   'P 1'
#
loop_
_entity.id
_entity.type
_entity.pdbx_description
1 polymer ?
#
loop_
_entity_poly.entity_id
_entity_poly.type
_entity_poly.pdbx_seq_one_letter_code
_entity_poly.pdbx_strand_id
1 'polypeptide(L)'
;MQGFAVWCSGLLLASQALAFVLNDSNWAYMANPMGEPWVICPNRMPGDAVQRTKDGAAAWDYARFRFTFDPEACLSNGAFGVLDGVNQIDYGRLPAGVLANTVSFFFTDTPDQTVECDMRFSNTVNWFTGTGTPADDQFDWWSVATHEMGHCVGLDHEDSANPPAVMRTALPRGSVLRQLTADDIAGRDVIYSTVGRSSGGGGGGGGGGGGGGGGCGLFVPTAPSAATLWAVLGNIALPIACLAGMRIWSYRRRRAAASHPEAR
;
A
#
# COMPACT_ATOMS: atom_id res chain seq x y z
N MET A 1 23.84 54.38 9.69
CA MET A 1 24.03 53.15 10.49
C MET A 1 23.38 52.01 9.73
N GLN A 2 24.18 51.08 9.22
CA GLN A 2 23.71 49.93 8.43
C GLN A 2 23.25 48.82 9.39
N GLY A 3 22.01 48.37 9.26
CA GLY A 3 21.49 47.18 9.93
C GLY A 3 21.48 46.01 8.95
N PHE A 4 22.33 45.01 9.20
CA PHE A 4 22.29 43.72 8.52
C PHE A 4 21.17 42.88 9.12
N ALA A 5 20.14 42.55 8.34
CA ALA A 5 19.15 41.55 8.70
C ALA A 5 19.57 40.20 8.11
N VAL A 6 20.08 39.31 8.95
CA VAL A 6 20.30 37.90 8.59
C VAL A 6 18.93 37.22 8.62
N TRP A 7 18.35 36.95 7.46
CA TRP A 7 17.21 36.06 7.33
C TRP A 7 17.72 34.62 7.40
N CYS A 8 17.62 34.00 8.57
CA CYS A 8 17.64 32.55 8.67
C CYS A 8 16.35 32.01 8.04
N SER A 9 16.42 31.67 6.76
CA SER A 9 15.42 30.82 6.12
C SER A 9 15.53 29.43 6.75
N GLY A 10 14.79 29.22 7.84
CA GLY A 10 14.55 27.88 8.38
C GLY A 10 13.86 27.06 7.32
N LEU A 11 14.57 26.08 6.77
CA LEU A 11 13.98 25.03 5.95
C LEU A 11 13.05 24.23 6.87
N LEU A 12 11.75 24.52 6.82
CA LEU A 12 10.72 23.67 7.42
C LEU A 12 10.72 22.34 6.64
N LEU A 13 11.57 21.41 7.06
CA LEU A 13 11.41 20.01 6.75
C LEU A 13 10.13 19.57 7.47
N ALA A 14 8.99 19.67 6.80
CA ALA A 14 7.78 19.01 7.25
C ALA A 14 8.11 17.51 7.30
N SER A 15 8.25 16.95 8.50
CA SER A 15 8.24 15.50 8.67
C SER A 15 6.93 15.03 8.08
N GLN A 16 6.99 14.21 7.02
CA GLN A 16 5.79 13.55 6.53
C GLN A 16 5.23 12.74 7.71
N ALA A 17 3.98 13.01 8.08
CA ALA A 17 3.28 12.13 9.00
C ALA A 17 3.16 10.76 8.33
N LEU A 18 3.55 9.71 9.04
CA LEU A 18 3.41 8.33 8.58
C LEU A 18 1.92 7.97 8.63
N ALA A 19 1.40 7.37 7.56
CA ALA A 19 -0.02 7.14 7.31
C ALA A 19 -0.43 5.67 7.36
N PHE A 20 0.54 4.73 7.40
CA PHE A 20 0.32 3.28 7.39
C PHE A 20 -0.92 2.85 8.18
N VAL A 21 -1.61 1.86 7.62
CA VAL A 21 -2.77 1.22 8.25
C VAL A 21 -2.38 -0.19 8.65
N LEU A 22 -2.78 -0.60 9.86
CA LEU A 22 -2.53 -1.95 10.37
C LEU A 22 -3.78 -2.80 10.14
N ASN A 23 -3.58 -4.08 9.82
CA ASN A 23 -4.61 -5.09 9.97
C ASN A 23 -4.84 -5.37 11.47
N ASP A 24 -6.00 -5.97 11.77
CA ASP A 24 -6.35 -6.33 13.16
C ASP A 24 -5.57 -7.54 13.70
N SER A 25 -4.87 -8.30 12.84
CA SER A 25 -4.11 -9.51 13.22
C SER A 25 -2.68 -9.50 12.69
N ASN A 26 -1.76 -10.17 13.40
CA ASN A 26 -0.36 -10.31 13.00
C ASN A 26 0.32 -11.53 13.65
N TRP A 27 1.61 -11.70 13.36
CA TRP A 27 2.43 -12.85 13.79
C TRP A 27 3.39 -12.53 14.95
N ALA A 28 3.32 -11.33 15.55
CA ALA A 28 4.28 -10.88 16.57
C ALA A 28 4.22 -11.70 17.88
N TYR A 29 3.19 -12.50 18.06
CA TYR A 29 3.06 -13.47 19.15
C TYR A 29 3.95 -14.71 18.96
N MET A 30 4.44 -14.97 17.74
CA MET A 30 5.34 -16.07 17.44
C MET A 30 6.79 -15.74 17.79
N ALA A 31 7.57 -16.77 18.15
CA ALA A 31 8.99 -16.61 18.45
C ALA A 31 9.83 -16.29 17.21
N ASN A 32 9.38 -16.75 16.03
CA ASN A 32 10.01 -16.48 14.74
C ASN A 32 8.91 -16.17 13.70
N PRO A 33 8.36 -14.95 13.71
CA PRO A 33 7.35 -14.54 12.73
C PRO A 33 7.85 -14.75 11.30
N MET A 34 6.95 -15.01 10.35
CA MET A 34 7.24 -15.28 8.93
C MET A 34 8.09 -16.54 8.68
N GLY A 35 8.42 -17.29 9.75
CA GLY A 35 9.13 -18.55 9.70
C GLY A 35 8.23 -19.78 9.59
N GLU A 36 6.92 -19.56 9.44
CA GLU A 36 5.90 -20.60 9.35
C GLU A 36 5.98 -21.30 7.98
N PRO A 37 5.25 -22.41 7.77
CA PRO A 37 5.27 -23.14 6.50
C PRO A 37 4.64 -22.30 5.38
N TRP A 38 5.47 -21.57 4.63
CA TRP A 38 5.07 -20.91 3.40
C TRP A 38 5.36 -21.80 2.21
N VAL A 39 4.35 -22.06 1.39
CA VAL A 39 4.53 -22.84 0.17
C VAL A 39 4.05 -22.07 -1.05
N ILE A 40 4.83 -22.12 -2.12
CA ILE A 40 4.43 -21.60 -3.41
C ILE A 40 4.00 -22.78 -4.28
N CYS A 41 2.75 -22.76 -4.75
CA CYS A 41 2.23 -23.72 -5.71
C CYS A 41 2.61 -23.27 -7.13
N PRO A 42 3.59 -23.91 -7.80
CA PRO A 42 4.10 -23.43 -9.09
C PRO A 42 3.14 -23.73 -10.25
N ASN A 43 2.02 -24.42 -9.98
CA ASN A 43 1.11 -24.92 -11.00
C ASN A 43 0.57 -23.77 -11.86
N ARG A 44 0.99 -23.75 -13.13
CA ARG A 44 0.61 -22.76 -14.16
C ARG A 44 1.06 -21.32 -13.88
N MET A 45 1.93 -21.09 -12.89
CA MET A 45 2.52 -19.77 -12.68
C MET A 45 3.36 -19.35 -13.92
N PRO A 46 3.25 -18.10 -14.40
CA PRO A 46 3.95 -17.67 -15.61
C PRO A 46 5.42 -17.30 -15.35
N GLY A 47 6.33 -17.70 -16.24
CA GLY A 47 7.73 -17.25 -16.23
C GLY A 47 8.41 -17.38 -14.87
N ASP A 48 9.04 -16.29 -14.40
CA ASP A 48 9.76 -16.25 -13.11
C ASP A 48 8.86 -15.91 -11.91
N ALA A 49 7.54 -16.06 -12.00
CA ALA A 49 6.57 -15.69 -10.96
C ALA A 49 6.94 -16.24 -9.57
N VAL A 50 7.33 -17.52 -9.48
CA VAL A 50 7.76 -18.14 -8.22
C VAL A 50 8.92 -17.36 -7.59
N GLN A 51 9.92 -16.99 -8.39
CA GLN A 51 11.05 -16.20 -7.91
C GLN A 51 10.62 -14.78 -7.53
N ARG A 52 9.75 -14.14 -8.33
CA ARG A 52 9.23 -12.79 -8.02
C ARG A 52 8.38 -12.75 -6.75
N THR A 53 7.68 -13.85 -6.42
CA THR A 53 7.00 -14.00 -5.13
C THR A 53 7.98 -14.01 -3.97
N LYS A 54 9.06 -14.81 -4.08
CA LYS A 54 10.15 -14.85 -3.07
C LYS A 54 10.84 -13.48 -2.96
N ASP A 55 11.04 -12.78 -4.06
CA ASP A 55 11.64 -11.44 -4.07
C ASP A 55 10.74 -10.37 -3.42
N GLY A 56 9.40 -10.50 -3.56
CA GLY A 56 8.45 -9.65 -2.86
C GLY A 56 8.43 -9.90 -1.35
N ALA A 57 8.50 -11.16 -0.94
CA ALA A 57 8.64 -11.53 0.47
C ALA A 57 9.95 -11.00 1.08
N ALA A 58 11.06 -11.18 0.35
CA ALA A 58 12.39 -10.72 0.78
C ALA A 58 12.50 -9.19 0.94
N ALA A 59 11.60 -8.41 0.34
CA ALA A 59 11.57 -6.95 0.55
C ALA A 59 11.19 -6.59 2.00
N TRP A 60 10.44 -7.45 2.69
CA TRP A 60 10.00 -7.25 4.07
C TRP A 60 11.00 -7.77 5.12
N ASP A 61 11.85 -8.73 4.73
CA ASP A 61 12.88 -9.33 5.59
C ASP A 61 13.73 -8.26 6.28
N TYR A 62 13.97 -8.45 7.59
CA TYR A 62 14.89 -7.62 8.35
C TYR A 62 15.40 -8.34 9.59
N ALA A 63 15.94 -7.59 10.56
CA ALA A 63 16.61 -8.16 11.73
C ALA A 63 15.70 -9.02 12.65
N ARG A 64 14.36 -8.89 12.58
CA ARG A 64 13.45 -9.57 13.54
C ARG A 64 12.63 -10.70 12.95
N PHE A 65 12.43 -10.71 11.63
CA PHE A 65 11.80 -11.81 10.95
C PHE A 65 12.35 -11.94 9.54
N ARG A 66 12.16 -13.13 8.99
CA ARG A 66 12.47 -13.44 7.61
C ARG A 66 11.46 -14.44 7.08
N PHE A 67 10.95 -14.19 5.89
CA PHE A 67 10.15 -15.17 5.17
C PHE A 67 11.01 -16.40 4.83
N THR A 68 10.53 -17.57 5.23
CA THR A 68 11.12 -18.85 4.82
C THR A 68 10.10 -19.67 4.06
N PHE A 69 10.52 -20.23 2.93
CA PHE A 69 9.66 -21.05 2.09
C PHE A 69 10.07 -22.52 2.16
N ASP A 70 9.08 -23.37 2.33
CA ASP A 70 9.21 -24.81 2.11
C ASP A 70 9.39 -25.13 0.61
N PRO A 71 9.79 -26.37 0.28
CA PRO A 71 9.81 -26.82 -1.11
C PRO A 71 8.47 -26.59 -1.80
N GLU A 72 8.53 -26.12 -3.05
CA GLU A 72 7.37 -25.82 -3.88
C GLU A 72 6.40 -27.01 -3.98
N ALA A 73 5.14 -26.78 -3.60
CA ALA A 73 4.08 -27.78 -3.63
C ALA A 73 2.70 -27.10 -3.71
N CYS A 74 1.68 -27.88 -4.13
CA CYS A 74 0.29 -27.44 -4.19
C CYS A 74 -0.52 -28.26 -3.19
N LEU A 75 -0.61 -27.76 -1.96
CA LEU A 75 -1.14 -28.49 -0.81
C LEU A 75 -2.66 -28.31 -0.63
N SER A 76 -3.22 -27.18 -1.07
CA SER A 76 -4.67 -26.89 -0.91
C SER A 76 -5.55 -27.46 -2.04
N ASN A 77 -5.02 -28.34 -2.90
CA ASN A 77 -5.76 -28.96 -4.02
C ASN A 77 -6.48 -27.95 -4.96
N GLY A 78 -5.95 -26.74 -5.08
CA GLY A 78 -6.53 -25.66 -5.90
C GLY A 78 -7.68 -24.89 -5.23
N ALA A 79 -8.05 -25.22 -4.00
CA ALA A 79 -8.82 -24.33 -3.14
C ALA A 79 -7.95 -23.11 -2.74
N PHE A 80 -8.61 -22.00 -2.42
CA PHE A 80 -7.97 -20.76 -1.98
C PHE A 80 -8.83 -20.11 -0.91
N GLY A 81 -8.17 -19.52 0.08
CA GLY A 81 -8.86 -18.92 1.22
C GLY A 81 -9.54 -20.02 2.02
N VAL A 82 -8.80 -21.09 2.32
CA VAL A 82 -9.29 -22.20 3.14
C VAL A 82 -8.33 -22.44 4.28
N LEU A 83 -8.83 -22.39 5.52
CA LEU A 83 -8.04 -22.73 6.70
C LEU A 83 -7.64 -24.22 6.67
N ASP A 84 -6.42 -24.51 6.24
CA ASP A 84 -5.89 -25.87 6.07
C ASP A 84 -4.53 -26.11 6.77
N GLY A 85 -4.00 -25.09 7.45
CA GLY A 85 -2.72 -25.09 8.16
C GLY A 85 -1.53 -24.76 7.27
N VAL A 86 -1.74 -24.28 6.05
CA VAL A 86 -0.68 -23.94 5.09
C VAL A 86 -0.81 -22.49 4.65
N ASN A 87 0.28 -21.73 4.70
CA ASN A 87 0.32 -20.42 4.05
C ASN A 87 0.63 -20.61 2.56
N GLN A 88 -0.39 -20.77 1.71
CA GLN A 88 -0.16 -21.08 0.31
C GLN A 88 -0.26 -19.86 -0.61
N ILE A 89 0.74 -19.67 -1.45
CA ILE A 89 0.68 -18.75 -2.59
C ILE A 89 0.41 -19.56 -3.87
N ASP A 90 -0.69 -19.25 -4.56
CA ASP A 90 -1.07 -19.93 -5.79
C ASP A 90 -1.47 -18.98 -6.95
N TYR A 91 -1.84 -19.59 -8.08
CA TYR A 91 -2.25 -18.89 -9.29
C TYR A 91 -3.57 -19.46 -9.82
N GLY A 92 -4.59 -18.60 -9.90
CA GLY A 92 -5.95 -19.04 -10.13
C GLY A 92 -6.89 -17.92 -10.55
N ARG A 93 -8.16 -18.27 -10.75
CA ARG A 93 -9.17 -17.28 -11.14
C ARG A 93 -9.55 -16.41 -9.95
N LEU A 94 -9.59 -15.11 -10.17
CA LEU A 94 -10.13 -14.10 -9.25
C LEU A 94 -11.23 -13.27 -9.96
N PRO A 95 -12.03 -12.49 -9.21
CA PRO A 95 -12.96 -11.53 -9.81
C PRO A 95 -12.26 -10.57 -10.78
N ALA A 96 -12.99 -10.09 -11.78
CA ALA A 96 -12.44 -9.15 -12.76
C ALA A 96 -11.96 -7.87 -12.05
N GLY A 97 -10.77 -7.38 -12.41
CA GLY A 97 -10.18 -6.19 -11.81
C GLY A 97 -9.37 -6.43 -10.53
N VAL A 98 -9.29 -7.67 -10.04
CA VAL A 98 -8.43 -8.07 -8.92
C VAL A 98 -7.14 -8.69 -9.46
N LEU A 99 -5.99 -8.15 -9.04
CA LEU A 99 -4.66 -8.60 -9.43
C LEU A 99 -4.22 -9.79 -8.59
N ALA A 100 -4.36 -9.67 -7.28
CA ALA A 100 -4.17 -10.74 -6.32
C ALA A 100 -5.09 -10.52 -5.11
N ASN A 101 -5.25 -11.55 -4.29
CA ASN A 101 -6.03 -11.50 -3.07
C ASN A 101 -5.31 -12.28 -1.97
N THR A 102 -5.14 -11.64 -0.83
CA THR A 102 -4.63 -12.23 0.41
C THR A 102 -5.78 -12.48 1.37
N VAL A 103 -5.79 -13.65 2.02
CA VAL A 103 -6.74 -14.02 3.07
C VAL A 103 -5.97 -14.39 4.31
N SER A 104 -6.20 -13.66 5.40
CA SER A 104 -5.64 -13.98 6.72
C SER A 104 -6.69 -14.66 7.60
N PHE A 105 -6.27 -15.68 8.32
CA PHE A 105 -7.10 -16.41 9.27
C PHE A 105 -6.63 -16.16 10.70
N PHE A 106 -7.60 -16.11 11.61
CA PHE A 106 -7.39 -16.01 13.05
C PHE A 106 -8.55 -16.70 13.77
N PHE A 107 -8.33 -17.11 15.01
CA PHE A 107 -9.41 -17.63 15.85
C PHE A 107 -10.13 -16.47 16.57
N THR A 108 -11.41 -16.64 16.85
CA THR A 108 -12.24 -15.58 17.47
C THR A 108 -11.85 -15.26 18.91
N ASP A 109 -11.20 -16.20 19.60
CA ASP A 109 -10.66 -16.02 20.95
C ASP A 109 -9.26 -15.38 20.96
N THR A 110 -8.55 -15.40 19.84
CA THR A 110 -7.27 -14.71 19.62
C THR A 110 -7.29 -13.95 18.28
N PRO A 111 -8.18 -12.96 18.12
CA PRO A 111 -8.41 -12.31 16.83
C PRO A 111 -7.21 -11.49 16.34
N ASP A 112 -6.28 -11.16 17.25
CA ASP A 112 -5.03 -10.47 16.95
C ASP A 112 -3.92 -11.39 16.44
N GLN A 113 -4.14 -12.72 16.47
CA GLN A 113 -3.14 -13.72 16.13
C GLN A 113 -3.45 -14.35 14.77
N THR A 114 -2.71 -13.93 13.74
CA THR A 114 -2.79 -14.57 12.42
C THR A 114 -2.24 -15.99 12.52
N VAL A 115 -3.05 -16.98 12.15
CA VAL A 115 -2.66 -18.39 12.17
C VAL A 115 -2.34 -18.96 10.79
N GLU A 116 -2.85 -18.31 9.74
CA GLU A 116 -2.63 -18.69 8.35
C GLU A 116 -2.83 -17.46 7.44
N CYS A 117 -2.07 -17.37 6.36
CA CYS A 117 -2.19 -16.34 5.33
C CYS A 117 -2.03 -16.93 3.93
N ASP A 118 -3.14 -16.98 3.20
CA ASP A 118 -3.24 -17.47 1.83
C ASP A 118 -3.14 -16.33 0.83
N MET A 119 -2.51 -16.57 -0.33
CA MET A 119 -2.46 -15.62 -1.44
C MET A 119 -2.80 -16.29 -2.77
N ARG A 120 -3.63 -15.63 -3.58
CA ARG A 120 -3.87 -16.04 -4.97
C ARG A 120 -3.58 -14.91 -5.92
N PHE A 121 -2.81 -15.20 -6.97
CA PHE A 121 -2.60 -14.31 -8.10
C PHE A 121 -3.58 -14.63 -9.22
N SER A 122 -4.10 -13.58 -9.86
CA SER A 122 -5.12 -13.70 -10.90
C SER A 122 -4.59 -14.27 -12.21
N ASN A 123 -5.23 -15.30 -12.74
CA ASN A 123 -4.89 -15.91 -14.02
C ASN A 123 -5.51 -15.25 -15.26
N THR A 124 -6.18 -14.11 -15.06
CA THR A 124 -6.82 -13.33 -16.15
C THR A 124 -6.07 -12.03 -16.45
N VAL A 125 -4.85 -11.89 -15.94
CA VAL A 125 -4.04 -10.68 -16.01
C VAL A 125 -2.80 -10.92 -16.88
N ASN A 126 -2.38 -9.90 -17.65
CA ASN A 126 -1.12 -9.93 -18.38
C ASN A 126 0.03 -9.59 -17.43
N TRP A 127 0.80 -10.59 -17.03
CA TRP A 127 1.86 -10.46 -16.04
C TRP A 127 3.23 -10.20 -16.67
N PHE A 128 3.96 -9.27 -16.08
CA PHE A 128 5.40 -9.16 -16.22
C PHE A 128 6.08 -9.82 -15.01
N THR A 129 6.96 -10.79 -15.27
CA THR A 129 7.67 -11.54 -14.22
C THR A 129 9.18 -11.36 -14.25
N GLY A 130 9.69 -10.46 -15.11
CA GLY A 130 11.12 -10.15 -15.17
C GLY A 130 11.59 -9.19 -14.08
N THR A 131 12.86 -8.77 -14.17
CA THR A 131 13.49 -7.77 -13.27
C THR A 131 13.43 -6.36 -13.83
N GLY A 132 13.17 -6.19 -15.12
CA GLY A 132 13.10 -4.89 -15.81
C GLY A 132 11.81 -4.12 -15.57
N THR A 133 11.45 -3.28 -16.54
CA THR A 133 10.21 -2.50 -16.55
C THR A 133 9.13 -3.26 -17.34
N PRO A 134 7.91 -3.44 -16.78
CA PRO A 134 6.77 -4.00 -17.50
C PRO A 134 6.35 -3.12 -18.69
N ALA A 135 5.77 -3.72 -19.72
CA ALA A 135 5.06 -2.98 -20.76
C ALA A 135 3.81 -2.26 -20.20
N ASP A 136 3.29 -1.28 -20.96
CA ASP A 136 2.12 -0.48 -20.57
C ASP A 136 0.81 -1.27 -20.48
N ASP A 137 0.78 -2.48 -21.02
CA ASP A 137 -0.33 -3.43 -20.92
C ASP A 137 -0.10 -4.52 -19.86
N GLN A 138 1.03 -4.52 -19.16
CA GLN A 138 1.41 -5.53 -18.17
C GLN A 138 1.33 -5.01 -16.73
N PHE A 139 1.08 -5.91 -15.79
CA PHE A 139 1.25 -5.66 -14.35
C PHE A 139 2.51 -6.34 -13.84
N ASP A 140 3.25 -5.67 -12.98
CA ASP A 140 4.49 -6.19 -12.39
C ASP A 140 4.20 -7.17 -11.25
N TRP A 141 4.46 -8.47 -11.47
CA TRP A 141 4.21 -9.50 -10.47
C TRP A 141 4.97 -9.24 -9.17
N TRP A 142 6.22 -8.77 -9.24
CA TRP A 142 7.03 -8.52 -8.05
C TRP A 142 6.43 -7.39 -7.19
N SER A 143 5.96 -6.31 -7.81
CA SER A 143 5.25 -5.24 -7.09
C SER A 143 4.00 -5.78 -6.38
N VAL A 144 3.19 -6.58 -7.07
CA VAL A 144 2.00 -7.20 -6.46
C VAL A 144 2.39 -8.15 -5.34
N ALA A 145 3.40 -9.00 -5.52
CA ALA A 145 3.88 -9.88 -4.46
C ALA A 145 4.40 -9.12 -3.24
N THR A 146 5.09 -8.00 -3.45
CA THR A 146 5.54 -7.14 -2.34
C THR A 146 4.35 -6.60 -1.55
N HIS A 147 3.29 -6.18 -2.26
CA HIS A 147 2.05 -5.70 -1.65
C HIS A 147 1.32 -6.79 -0.85
N GLU A 148 1.04 -7.95 -1.46
CA GLU A 148 0.31 -9.04 -0.82
C GLU A 148 1.07 -9.61 0.40
N MET A 149 2.40 -9.68 0.34
CA MET A 149 3.21 -10.06 1.51
C MET A 149 3.07 -9.05 2.66
N GLY A 150 2.84 -7.76 2.36
CA GLY A 150 2.57 -6.75 3.38
C GLY A 150 1.27 -6.97 4.13
N HIS A 151 0.24 -7.51 3.47
CA HIS A 151 -0.99 -7.94 4.15
C HIS A 151 -0.71 -9.06 5.15
N CYS A 152 0.08 -10.06 4.78
CA CYS A 152 0.47 -11.12 5.69
C CYS A 152 1.40 -10.66 6.83
N VAL A 153 2.19 -9.60 6.60
CA VAL A 153 2.96 -8.93 7.67
C VAL A 153 2.02 -8.25 8.68
N GLY A 154 0.79 -7.91 8.28
CA GLY A 154 -0.23 -7.30 9.14
C GLY A 154 -0.54 -5.85 8.78
N LEU A 155 -0.30 -5.43 7.54
CA LEU A 155 -0.63 -4.07 7.06
C LEU A 155 -1.89 -4.07 6.18
N ASP A 156 -2.68 -3.02 6.29
CA ASP A 156 -3.82 -2.74 5.40
C ASP A 156 -3.42 -1.69 4.35
N HIS A 157 -4.34 -1.38 3.44
CA HIS A 157 -4.11 -0.45 2.35
C HIS A 157 -3.79 0.99 2.81
N GLU A 158 -2.87 1.64 2.09
CA GLU A 158 -2.47 3.02 2.32
C GLU A 158 -2.28 3.81 1.01
N ASP A 159 -3.19 4.77 0.73
CA ASP A 159 -3.23 5.53 -0.53
C ASP A 159 -2.81 7.00 -0.40
N SER A 160 -2.56 7.50 0.82
CA SER A 160 -2.24 8.89 1.12
C SER A 160 -0.74 9.18 1.25
N ALA A 161 0.09 8.14 1.44
CA ALA A 161 1.54 8.23 1.52
C ALA A 161 2.17 8.84 0.24
N ASN A 162 3.22 9.65 0.42
CA ASN A 162 3.98 10.26 -0.67
C ASN A 162 5.49 10.24 -0.38
N PRO A 163 6.32 9.45 -1.10
CA PRO A 163 5.98 8.66 -2.28
C PRO A 163 4.97 7.54 -1.97
N PRO A 164 4.25 7.02 -3.00
CA PRO A 164 3.25 5.98 -2.78
C PRO A 164 3.82 4.77 -2.07
N ALA A 165 3.17 4.35 -1.00
CA ALA A 165 3.48 3.13 -0.25
C ALA A 165 3.27 1.88 -1.10
N VAL A 166 4.01 0.79 -0.83
CA VAL A 166 3.74 -0.49 -1.51
C VAL A 166 2.33 -0.98 -1.21
N MET A 167 1.79 -0.63 -0.04
CA MET A 167 0.44 -0.98 0.42
C MET A 167 -0.69 -0.19 -0.25
N ARG A 168 -0.47 0.60 -1.30
CA ARG A 168 -1.56 1.28 -2.03
C ARG A 168 -2.60 0.30 -2.60
N THR A 169 -3.87 0.71 -2.63
CA THR A 169 -5.02 -0.15 -3.01
C THR A 169 -5.01 -0.61 -4.47
N ALA A 170 -4.26 0.05 -5.34
CA ALA A 170 -4.26 -0.26 -6.77
C ALA A 170 -2.92 -0.02 -7.46
N LEU A 171 -2.48 -0.94 -8.32
CA LEU A 171 -1.25 -0.83 -9.10
C LEU A 171 -1.55 -0.49 -10.57
N PRO A 172 -1.10 0.66 -11.10
CA PRO A 172 -1.22 0.95 -12.53
C PRO A 172 -0.42 -0.02 -13.40
N ARG A 173 -0.89 -0.30 -14.64
CA ARG A 173 -0.10 -1.03 -15.63
C ARG A 173 1.19 -0.30 -15.98
N GLY A 174 2.23 -1.03 -16.36
CA GLY A 174 3.54 -0.46 -16.69
C GLY A 174 4.29 0.14 -15.49
N SER A 175 3.72 0.10 -14.28
CA SER A 175 4.35 0.66 -13.08
C SER A 175 5.10 -0.39 -12.27
N VAL A 176 6.07 0.08 -11.47
CA VAL A 176 6.90 -0.73 -10.58
C VAL A 176 6.86 -0.10 -9.19
N LEU A 177 6.56 -0.92 -8.19
CA LEU A 177 6.45 -0.56 -6.79
C LEU A 177 6.94 -1.72 -5.89
N ARG A 178 8.24 -1.99 -5.96
CA ARG A 178 8.90 -3.13 -5.30
C ARG A 178 9.67 -2.74 -4.03
N GLN A 179 9.90 -1.44 -3.82
CA GLN A 179 10.70 -0.95 -2.69
C GLN A 179 9.79 -0.39 -1.62
N LEU A 180 9.97 -0.87 -0.39
CA LEU A 180 9.29 -0.33 0.79
C LEU A 180 9.64 1.14 0.97
N THR A 181 8.62 1.94 1.24
CA THR A 181 8.77 3.32 1.66
C THR A 181 9.01 3.41 3.16
N ALA A 182 9.30 4.61 3.66
CA ALA A 182 9.39 4.84 5.11
C ALA A 182 8.05 4.56 5.82
N ASP A 183 6.93 4.72 5.12
CA ASP A 183 5.58 4.46 5.60
C ASP A 183 5.37 2.96 5.86
N ASP A 184 5.66 2.14 4.86
CA ASP A 184 5.59 0.67 4.93
C ASP A 184 6.49 0.11 6.06
N ILE A 185 7.73 0.63 6.14
CA ILE A 185 8.69 0.23 7.17
C ILE A 185 8.19 0.59 8.56
N ALA A 186 7.61 1.78 8.74
CA ALA A 186 7.07 2.19 10.03
C ALA A 186 5.89 1.31 10.48
N GLY A 187 4.99 0.95 9.56
CA GLY A 187 3.89 0.03 9.85
C GLY A 187 4.40 -1.32 10.35
N ARG A 188 5.32 -1.94 9.61
CA ARG A 188 5.98 -3.19 10.03
C ARG A 188 6.65 -3.03 11.40
N ASP A 189 7.41 -1.96 11.60
CA ASP A 189 8.18 -1.78 12.84
C ASP A 189 7.27 -1.54 14.05
N VAL A 190 6.08 -0.93 13.89
CA VAL A 190 5.11 -0.83 14.99
C VAL A 190 4.63 -2.21 15.46
N ILE A 191 4.43 -3.15 14.53
CA ILE A 191 4.01 -4.52 14.87
C ILE A 191 5.15 -5.29 15.54
N TYR A 192 6.35 -5.25 14.95
CA TYR A 192 7.42 -6.19 15.28
C TYR A 192 8.58 -5.60 16.10
N SER A 193 8.58 -4.32 16.46
CA SER A 193 9.67 -3.72 17.26
C SER A 193 9.75 -4.23 18.71
N THR A 194 8.71 -4.89 19.22
CA THR A 194 8.59 -5.28 20.64
C THR A 194 8.49 -6.77 20.90
N VAL A 195 8.82 -7.64 19.92
CA VAL A 195 8.71 -9.12 20.01
C VAL A 195 9.01 -9.61 21.44
N GLY A 196 7.96 -10.07 22.14
CA GLY A 196 8.00 -10.49 23.54
C GLY A 196 7.07 -9.77 24.53
N ARG A 197 6.27 -8.79 24.11
CA ARG A 197 5.14 -8.29 24.93
C ARG A 197 3.88 -8.21 24.10
N SER A 198 2.92 -9.06 24.42
CA SER A 198 1.54 -9.02 23.93
C SER A 198 1.07 -7.56 23.79
N SER A 199 0.82 -7.14 22.55
CA SER A 199 0.11 -5.90 22.28
C SER A 199 -1.33 -6.09 22.73
N GLY A 200 -1.60 -5.76 23.99
CA GLY A 200 -2.96 -5.66 24.52
C GLY A 200 -3.71 -4.54 23.81
N GLY A 201 -4.40 -4.89 22.72
CA GLY A 201 -5.50 -4.13 22.15
C GLY A 201 -6.79 -4.56 22.84
N GLY A 202 -7.36 -3.67 23.67
CA GLY A 202 -8.51 -3.97 24.49
C GLY A 202 -9.82 -4.14 23.71
N GLY A 203 -10.49 -5.26 23.95
CA GLY A 203 -11.89 -5.28 24.41
C GLY A 203 -12.98 -5.60 23.38
N GLY A 204 -13.59 -6.79 23.52
CA GLY A 204 -14.98 -6.98 23.08
C GLY A 204 -15.49 -8.40 22.85
N GLY A 205 -15.68 -9.19 23.92
CA GLY A 205 -16.87 -10.04 24.09
C GLY A 205 -17.11 -11.28 23.21
N GLY A 206 -16.84 -12.46 23.80
CA GLY A 206 -17.86 -13.50 24.01
C GLY A 206 -18.35 -14.34 22.83
N GLY A 207 -17.84 -15.57 22.75
CA GLY A 207 -18.65 -16.78 22.56
C GLY A 207 -18.97 -17.20 21.12
N GLY A 208 -18.44 -18.36 20.73
CA GLY A 208 -18.91 -19.15 19.59
C GLY A 208 -17.79 -19.46 18.61
N GLY A 209 -17.35 -20.73 18.60
CA GLY A 209 -16.36 -21.22 17.67
C GLY A 209 -16.75 -21.02 16.21
N GLY A 210 -15.81 -20.50 15.44
CA GLY A 210 -15.90 -20.27 14.01
C GLY A 210 -14.85 -19.23 13.62
N GLY A 211 -13.72 -19.66 13.05
CA GLY A 211 -12.69 -18.75 12.56
C GLY A 211 -13.26 -17.81 11.50
N GLY A 212 -13.04 -16.52 11.67
CA GLY A 212 -13.33 -15.49 10.68
C GLY A 212 -12.07 -15.25 9.85
N GLY A 213 -12.20 -15.19 8.53
CA GLY A 213 -11.15 -14.76 7.61
C GLY A 213 -11.53 -13.44 6.96
N GLY A 214 -10.57 -12.51 6.89
CA GLY A 214 -10.69 -11.26 6.14
C GLY A 214 -9.86 -11.34 4.88
N GLY A 215 -10.44 -10.99 3.72
CA GLY A 215 -9.75 -10.98 2.43
C GLY A 215 -9.50 -9.55 1.94
N CYS A 216 -8.25 -9.24 1.60
CA CYS A 216 -7.84 -7.97 0.99
C CYS A 216 -7.26 -8.25 -0.40
N GLY A 217 -7.62 -7.46 -1.40
CA GLY A 217 -7.13 -7.66 -2.75
C GLY A 217 -6.62 -6.38 -3.38
N LEU A 218 -5.55 -6.49 -4.15
CA LEU A 218 -5.03 -5.39 -4.94
C LEU A 218 -5.82 -5.24 -6.24
N PHE A 219 -6.23 -4.01 -6.55
CA PHE A 219 -7.12 -3.73 -7.68
C PHE A 219 -6.39 -3.09 -8.86
N VAL A 220 -7.00 -3.22 -10.05
CA VAL A 220 -6.72 -2.32 -11.17
C VAL A 220 -7.35 -0.96 -10.87
N PRO A 221 -6.65 0.18 -11.06
CA PRO A 221 -7.24 1.49 -10.84
C PRO A 221 -8.55 1.64 -11.61
N THR A 222 -9.64 2.01 -10.92
CA THR A 222 -10.85 2.46 -11.60
C THR A 222 -10.57 3.84 -12.20
N ALA A 223 -11.02 4.09 -13.44
CA ALA A 223 -10.85 5.41 -14.04
C ALA A 223 -11.43 6.48 -13.11
N PRO A 224 -10.78 7.65 -12.96
CA PRO A 224 -11.31 8.72 -12.13
C PRO A 224 -12.76 9.01 -12.53
N SER A 225 -13.69 8.97 -11.57
CA SER A 225 -15.04 9.47 -11.79
C SER A 225 -14.95 10.92 -12.26
N ALA A 226 -15.88 11.38 -13.10
CA ALA A 226 -15.89 12.75 -13.63
C ALA A 226 -15.73 13.84 -12.53
N ALA A 227 -16.03 13.53 -11.27
CA ALA A 227 -15.82 14.39 -10.11
C ALA A 227 -14.35 14.81 -9.88
N THR A 228 -13.37 13.95 -10.18
CA THR A 228 -11.93 14.31 -10.02
C THR A 228 -11.41 15.16 -11.19
N LEU A 229 -11.96 14.99 -12.39
CA LEU A 229 -11.71 15.92 -13.52
C LEU A 229 -12.23 17.33 -13.20
N TRP A 230 -13.38 17.44 -12.53
CA TRP A 230 -13.91 18.74 -12.07
C TRP A 230 -13.08 19.36 -10.94
N ALA A 231 -12.52 18.56 -10.02
CA ALA A 231 -11.64 19.07 -8.97
C ALA A 231 -10.33 19.65 -9.54
N VAL A 232 -9.74 19.00 -10.56
CA VAL A 232 -8.54 19.50 -11.25
C VAL A 232 -8.87 20.78 -12.04
N LEU A 233 -10.01 20.85 -12.73
CA LEU A 233 -10.42 22.06 -13.45
C LEU A 233 -10.81 23.21 -12.50
N GLY A 234 -11.44 22.91 -11.36
CA GLY A 234 -11.82 23.89 -10.34
C GLY A 234 -10.61 24.53 -9.66
N ASN A 235 -9.58 23.74 -9.37
CA ASN A 235 -8.33 24.23 -8.77
C ASN A 235 -7.48 25.09 -9.72
N ILE A 236 -7.70 25.01 -11.05
CA ILE A 236 -7.03 25.87 -12.04
C ILE A 236 -7.86 27.12 -12.36
N ALA A 237 -9.19 27.00 -12.46
CA ALA A 237 -10.07 28.10 -12.83
C ALA A 237 -10.15 29.21 -11.75
N LEU A 238 -10.17 28.83 -10.47
CA LEU A 238 -10.26 29.78 -9.36
C LEU A 238 -9.06 30.75 -9.27
N PRO A 239 -7.78 30.28 -9.31
CA PRO A 239 -6.63 31.19 -9.29
C PRO A 239 -6.55 32.07 -10.55
N ILE A 240 -6.97 31.58 -11.72
CA ILE A 240 -7.00 32.38 -12.96
C ILE A 240 -8.03 33.51 -12.85
N ALA A 241 -9.23 33.23 -12.33
CA ALA A 241 -10.26 34.23 -12.11
C ALA A 241 -9.83 35.29 -11.07
N CYS A 242 -9.18 34.87 -9.98
CA CYS A 242 -8.61 35.78 -8.99
C CYS A 242 -7.51 36.69 -9.58
N LEU A 243 -6.61 36.14 -10.41
CA LEU A 243 -5.57 36.91 -11.08
C LEU A 243 -6.14 37.91 -12.08
N ALA A 244 -7.18 37.54 -12.83
CA ALA A 244 -7.89 38.44 -13.74
C ALA A 244 -8.60 39.58 -12.97
N GLY A 245 -9.30 39.26 -11.87
CA GLY A 245 -9.95 40.24 -11.00
C GLY A 245 -8.97 41.24 -10.38
N MET A 246 -7.83 40.76 -9.87
CA MET A 246 -6.77 41.62 -9.33
C MET A 246 -6.14 42.52 -10.40
N ARG A 247 -5.93 42.01 -11.63
CA ARG A 247 -5.45 42.85 -12.75
C ARG A 247 -6.43 43.95 -13.10
N ILE A 248 -7.72 43.64 -13.22
CA ILE A 248 -8.77 44.63 -13.52
C ILE A 248 -8.86 45.69 -12.41
N TRP A 249 -8.82 45.27 -11.15
CA TRP A 249 -8.82 46.19 -10.01
C TRP A 249 -7.59 47.11 -10.00
N SER A 250 -6.40 46.55 -10.22
CA SER A 250 -5.15 47.34 -10.31
C SER A 250 -5.16 48.36 -11.46
N TYR A 251 -5.82 48.03 -12.56
CA TYR A 251 -5.96 48.91 -13.72
C TYR A 251 -6.92 50.06 -13.44
N ARG A 252 -8.07 49.78 -12.80
CA ARG A 252 -9.05 50.80 -12.41
C ARG A 252 -8.48 51.78 -11.38
N ARG A 253 -7.71 51.29 -10.39
CA ARG A 253 -7.02 52.15 -9.41
C ARG A 253 -6.01 53.10 -10.06
N ARG A 254 -5.20 52.59 -11.00
CA ARG A 254 -4.23 53.41 -11.73
C ARG A 254 -4.88 54.50 -12.58
N ARG A 255 -6.01 54.21 -13.22
CA ARG A 255 -6.80 55.22 -13.96
C ARG A 255 -7.42 56.27 -13.04
N ALA A 256 -7.95 55.87 -11.89
CA ALA A 256 -8.52 56.81 -10.92
C ALA A 256 -7.47 57.76 -10.30
N ALA A 257 -6.24 57.27 -10.08
CA ALA A 257 -5.11 58.10 -9.66
C ALA A 257 -4.64 59.06 -10.77
N ALA A 258 -4.72 58.66 -12.04
CA ALA A 258 -4.38 59.52 -13.17
C ALA A 258 -5.41 60.62 -13.47
N SER A 259 -6.67 60.46 -13.02
CA SER A 259 -7.75 61.45 -13.21
C SER A 259 -7.79 62.55 -12.15
N HIS A 260 -6.94 62.49 -11.12
CA HIS A 260 -6.74 63.58 -10.15
C HIS A 260 -5.27 63.97 -10.07
N PRO A 261 -4.75 64.76 -11.03
CA PRO A 261 -3.51 65.48 -10.79
C PRO A 261 -3.75 66.44 -9.61
N GLU A 262 -2.96 66.33 -8.55
CA GLU A 262 -2.96 67.28 -7.43
C GLU A 262 -2.80 68.70 -7.98
N ALA A 263 -3.84 69.52 -7.83
CA ALA A 263 -3.77 70.94 -8.05
C ALA A 263 -2.84 71.54 -6.98
N ARG A 264 -1.71 72.09 -7.43
CA ARG A 264 -1.00 73.15 -6.70
C ARG A 264 -1.56 74.50 -7.14
#